data_AF-A0A7X7SPI2-F1
#
_entry.id   AF-A0A7X7SPI2-F1
#
_cell.length_a   1.000
_cell.length_b   1.000
_cell.length_c   1.000
_cell.angle_alpha   90.00
_cell.angle_beta   90.00
_cell.angle_gamma   90.00
#
_symmetry.space_group_name_H-M   'P 1'
#
loop_
_entity.id
_entity.type
_entity.pdbx_description
1 polymer ?
#
loop_
_entity_poly.entity_id
_entity_poly.type
_entity_poly.pdbx_seq_one_letter_code
_entity_poly.pdbx_strand_id
1 'polypeptide(L)'
;MHSQLAWRVAVLSLMISIAGCTRDPAVPASSDAASSREAGIGETVPAESSLAIKRGVMTIAEERATFKPCDAETELWVLDQSPGALTQTLIEEQQTAPVSLYVEAYGERAPTEEMPQAQGFDGMFVLEDILYAGVPSEVRGCDAPAPTYVVLARGNEPFWSAEVRDDEVIWRQPDAPQEIDFGEPQTINAEGAVRYAVSTGEHE
;
A
#
# COMPACT_ATOMS: atom_id res chain seq x y z
N MET A 1 26.73 29.76 -43.60
CA MET A 1 27.40 31.08 -43.53
C MET A 1 27.08 31.67 -42.16
N HIS A 2 28.13 31.92 -41.35
CA HIS A 2 28.19 32.73 -40.12
C HIS A 2 27.38 32.22 -38.89
N SER A 3 27.89 32.17 -37.65
CA SER A 3 29.22 32.43 -37.09
C SER A 3 29.23 31.84 -35.67
N GLN A 4 30.41 31.43 -35.22
CA GLN A 4 30.72 30.98 -33.86
C GLN A 4 30.62 32.16 -32.87
N LEU A 5 30.51 31.88 -31.55
CA LEU A 5 31.49 32.38 -30.59
C LEU A 5 31.43 31.58 -29.27
N ALA A 6 32.61 31.17 -28.84
CA ALA A 6 32.88 30.51 -27.58
C ALA A 6 32.92 31.52 -26.42
N TRP A 7 32.66 31.05 -25.20
CA TRP A 7 33.40 31.57 -24.05
C TRP A 7 33.72 30.45 -23.04
N ARG A 8 35.00 30.38 -22.70
CA ARG A 8 35.63 29.54 -21.67
C ARG A 8 35.78 30.35 -20.37
N VAL A 9 36.20 29.63 -19.32
CA VAL A 9 36.88 30.02 -18.05
C VAL A 9 35.93 29.80 -16.85
N ALA A 10 36.00 28.72 -16.05
CA ALA A 10 37.06 28.09 -15.24
C ALA A 10 37.47 28.90 -14.00
N VAL A 11 37.07 28.45 -12.79
CA VAL A 11 37.85 28.64 -11.55
C VAL A 11 37.72 27.41 -10.65
N LEU A 12 38.88 26.84 -10.37
CA LEU A 12 39.23 25.77 -9.44
C LEU A 12 39.33 26.36 -8.01
N SER A 13 38.88 25.66 -6.97
CA SER A 13 39.43 25.84 -5.60
C SER A 13 39.23 24.58 -4.76
N LEU A 14 40.31 23.82 -4.71
CA LEU A 14 40.60 22.67 -3.86
C LEU A 14 41.09 23.18 -2.49
N MET A 15 40.49 22.72 -1.39
CA MET A 15 41.04 22.91 -0.04
C MET A 15 41.20 21.54 0.63
N ILE A 16 42.45 21.05 0.62
CA ILE A 16 42.95 19.91 1.37
C ILE A 16 43.37 20.42 2.74
N SER A 17 42.86 19.82 3.82
CA SER A 17 43.41 19.99 5.17
C SER A 17 43.90 18.64 5.68
N ILE A 18 45.23 18.48 5.72
CA ILE A 18 45.93 17.36 6.37
C ILE A 18 46.37 17.87 7.73
N ALA A 19 45.87 17.27 8.80
CA ALA A 19 46.49 17.37 10.12
C ALA A 19 46.83 15.95 10.58
N GLY A 20 48.10 15.60 10.41
CA GLY A 20 48.71 14.44 11.05
C GLY A 20 49.21 14.83 12.44
N CYS A 21 48.93 14.01 13.44
CA CYS A 21 49.66 14.00 14.71
C CYS A 21 50.27 12.60 14.90
N THR A 22 51.59 12.61 15.04
CA THR A 22 52.51 11.51 15.30
C THR A 22 52.25 10.80 16.63
N ARG A 23 52.54 9.50 16.64
CA ARG A 23 52.55 8.58 17.81
C ARG A 23 53.82 8.76 18.65
N ASP A 24 53.73 8.46 19.95
CA ASP A 24 54.75 7.67 20.68
C ASP A 24 54.15 7.06 21.98
N PRO A 25 54.79 6.08 22.67
CA PRO A 25 54.14 4.82 23.04
C PRO A 25 54.04 4.58 24.56
N ALA A 26 53.00 3.85 24.99
CA ALA A 26 53.00 3.10 26.24
C ALA A 26 52.07 1.89 26.13
N VAL A 27 52.60 0.70 26.43
CA VAL A 27 51.92 -0.61 26.42
C VAL A 27 51.29 -0.88 27.81
N PRO A 28 50.52 -1.96 28.00
CA PRO A 28 49.07 -2.03 27.91
C PRO A 28 48.39 -2.10 29.29
N ALA A 29 47.25 -1.45 29.46
CA ALA A 29 46.32 -1.80 30.53
C ALA A 29 45.15 -2.57 29.89
N SER A 30 45.17 -3.89 30.05
CA SER A 30 43.99 -4.72 29.85
C SER A 30 42.87 -4.17 30.72
N SER A 31 41.81 -3.70 30.08
CA SER A 31 40.52 -3.50 30.72
C SER A 31 39.49 -4.03 29.75
N ASP A 32 38.96 -5.19 30.10
CA ASP A 32 37.72 -5.74 29.56
C ASP A 32 36.62 -4.70 29.75
N ALA A 33 36.48 -3.81 28.78
CA ALA A 33 35.25 -3.09 28.53
C ALA A 33 34.62 -3.79 27.34
N ALA A 34 33.72 -4.71 27.63
CA ALA A 34 32.74 -5.21 26.69
C ALA A 34 32.08 -3.99 26.03
N SER A 35 32.56 -3.65 24.83
CA SER A 35 31.90 -2.74 23.94
C SER A 35 30.67 -3.49 23.44
N SER A 36 29.61 -3.44 24.24
CA SER A 36 28.25 -3.67 23.78
C SER A 36 28.08 -2.77 22.56
N ARG A 37 28.23 -3.38 21.37
CA ARG A 37 27.62 -2.87 20.16
C ARG A 37 26.16 -2.77 20.49
N GLU A 38 25.73 -1.54 20.78
CA GLU A 38 24.34 -1.17 20.71
C GLU A 38 23.94 -1.50 19.27
N ALA A 39 23.30 -2.66 19.12
CA ALA A 39 22.61 -3.00 17.90
C ALA A 39 21.65 -1.83 17.69
N GLY A 40 21.90 -1.05 16.63
CA GLY A 40 20.92 -0.11 16.15
C GLY A 40 19.62 -0.87 16.08
N ILE A 41 18.65 -0.46 16.88
CA ILE A 41 17.29 -0.94 16.78
C ILE A 41 16.92 -0.55 15.36
N GLY A 42 17.00 -1.53 14.45
CA GLY A 42 16.43 -1.41 13.13
C GLY A 42 15.00 -0.98 13.37
N GLU A 43 14.65 0.17 12.80
CA GLU A 43 13.32 0.75 12.91
C GLU A 43 12.33 -0.35 12.55
N THR A 44 11.72 -0.96 13.57
CA THR A 44 10.75 -2.01 13.36
C THR A 44 9.55 -1.32 12.74
N VAL A 45 9.39 -1.51 11.43
CA VAL A 45 8.18 -1.07 10.73
C VAL A 45 7.00 -1.59 11.56
N PRO A 46 6.12 -0.70 12.05
CA PRO A 46 5.04 -1.09 12.95
C PRO A 46 4.25 -2.25 12.33
N ALA A 47 3.97 -3.27 13.14
CA ALA A 47 3.08 -4.34 12.74
C ALA A 47 1.69 -3.75 12.49
N GLU A 48 1.31 -3.62 11.23
CA GLU A 48 -0.01 -3.18 10.85
C GLU A 48 -1.02 -4.32 11.04
N SER A 49 -2.24 -4.01 11.48
CA SER A 49 -3.30 -5.01 11.61
C SER A 49 -3.63 -5.61 10.25
N SER A 50 -3.74 -6.95 10.17
CA SER A 50 -4.18 -7.66 8.95
C SER A 50 -5.59 -7.29 8.50
N LEU A 51 -6.43 -6.84 9.44
CA LEU A 51 -7.81 -6.40 9.19
C LEU A 51 -7.92 -4.93 8.79
N ALA A 52 -6.82 -4.19 8.73
CA ALA A 52 -6.85 -2.83 8.21
C ALA A 52 -6.78 -2.87 6.67
N ILE A 53 -7.72 -2.20 6.01
CA ILE A 53 -7.74 -2.12 4.53
C ILE A 53 -6.45 -1.46 4.04
N LYS A 54 -5.68 -2.20 3.23
CA LYS A 54 -4.51 -1.69 2.51
C LYS A 54 -4.93 -1.22 1.13
N ARG A 55 -4.48 0.00 0.80
CA ARG A 55 -4.77 0.66 -0.48
C ARG A 55 -3.49 0.80 -1.26
N GLY A 56 -3.52 0.45 -2.54
CA GLY A 56 -2.34 0.57 -3.37
C GLY A 56 -2.59 0.15 -4.80
N VAL A 57 -1.52 0.18 -5.59
CA VAL A 57 -1.52 -0.36 -6.95
C VAL A 57 -0.87 -1.74 -6.90
N MET A 58 -1.62 -2.75 -7.34
CA MET A 58 -1.11 -4.09 -7.55
C MET A 58 -0.79 -4.29 -9.02
N THR A 59 0.45 -4.65 -9.33
CA THR A 59 0.89 -5.02 -10.68
C THR A 59 1.12 -6.52 -10.73
N ILE A 60 0.34 -7.21 -11.56
CA ILE A 60 0.34 -8.67 -11.67
C ILE A 60 0.89 -9.05 -13.06
N ALA A 61 2.00 -9.77 -13.08
CA ALA A 61 2.63 -10.33 -14.26
C ALA A 61 2.57 -11.88 -14.20
N GLU A 62 2.95 -12.56 -15.29
CA GLU A 62 2.81 -14.03 -15.41
C GLU A 62 3.44 -14.83 -14.25
N GLU A 63 4.56 -14.37 -13.71
CA GLU A 63 5.32 -15.12 -12.69
C GLU A 63 5.39 -14.40 -11.34
N ARG A 64 4.85 -13.19 -11.22
CA ARG A 64 4.95 -12.38 -10.00
C ARG A 64 3.89 -11.29 -9.91
N ALA A 65 3.54 -10.92 -8.68
CA ALA A 65 2.78 -9.73 -8.38
C ALA A 65 3.56 -8.81 -7.43
N THR A 66 3.39 -7.51 -7.60
CA THR A 66 3.92 -6.48 -6.70
C THR A 66 2.78 -5.59 -6.22
N PHE A 67 2.95 -5.01 -5.04
CA PHE A 67 2.00 -4.07 -4.44
C PHE A 67 2.74 -2.81 -4.01
N LYS A 68 2.34 -1.66 -4.53
CA LYS A 68 2.79 -0.34 -4.08
C LYS A 68 1.69 0.29 -3.22
N PRO A 69 1.86 0.38 -1.89
CA PRO A 69 0.92 1.11 -1.04
C PRO A 69 0.77 2.56 -1.49
N CYS A 70 -0.42 3.14 -1.35
CA CYS A 70 -0.71 4.51 -1.80
C CYS A 70 0.13 5.57 -1.06
N ASP A 71 0.58 5.28 0.16
CA ASP A 71 1.35 6.15 1.05
C ASP A 71 2.85 5.77 1.10
N ALA A 72 3.30 4.84 0.24
CA ALA A 72 4.68 4.40 0.17
C ALA A 72 5.28 4.63 -1.21
N GLU A 73 6.59 4.87 -1.25
CA GLU A 73 7.33 5.00 -2.51
C GLU A 73 7.88 3.67 -3.03
N THR A 74 7.94 2.66 -2.17
CA THR A 74 8.55 1.36 -2.46
C THR A 74 7.50 0.28 -2.73
N GLU A 75 7.91 -0.72 -3.50
CA GLU A 75 7.08 -1.87 -3.84
C GLU A 75 7.34 -3.03 -2.86
N LEU A 76 6.28 -3.79 -2.59
CA LEU A 76 6.31 -5.04 -1.85
C LEU A 76 6.09 -6.21 -2.81
N TRP A 77 6.77 -7.31 -2.57
CA TRP A 77 6.48 -8.57 -3.27
C TRP A 77 5.16 -9.15 -2.78
N VAL A 78 4.24 -9.52 -3.67
CA VAL A 78 2.97 -10.12 -3.24
C VAL A 78 3.11 -11.63 -3.09
N LEU A 79 2.80 -12.12 -1.90
CA LEU A 79 2.56 -13.53 -1.63
C LEU A 79 1.05 -13.74 -1.55
N ASP A 80 0.45 -14.33 -2.59
CA ASP A 80 -0.98 -14.58 -2.63
C ASP A 80 -1.36 -15.79 -1.75
N GLN A 81 -1.96 -15.51 -0.59
CA GLN A 81 -2.56 -16.51 0.30
C GLN A 81 -4.09 -16.44 0.29
N SER A 82 -4.66 -15.67 -0.65
CA SER A 82 -6.10 -15.50 -0.73
C SER A 82 -6.79 -16.80 -1.18
N PRO A 83 -8.05 -17.02 -0.76
CA PRO A 83 -8.83 -18.15 -1.23
C PRO A 83 -8.93 -18.14 -2.77
N GLY A 84 -8.52 -19.23 -3.39
CA GLY A 84 -8.63 -19.40 -4.85
C GLY A 84 -7.59 -18.64 -5.67
N ALA A 85 -6.54 -18.09 -5.05
CA ALA A 85 -5.47 -17.35 -5.73
C ALA A 85 -6.00 -16.16 -6.56
N LEU A 86 -6.58 -15.17 -5.88
CA LEU A 86 -7.26 -14.04 -6.50
C LEU A 86 -6.41 -13.30 -7.53
N THR A 87 -5.08 -13.27 -7.38
CA THR A 87 -4.19 -12.66 -8.38
C THR A 87 -4.27 -13.34 -9.74
N GLN A 88 -4.43 -14.67 -9.78
CA GLN A 88 -4.61 -15.44 -11.00
C GLN A 88 -5.97 -15.14 -11.64
N THR A 89 -7.04 -15.09 -10.84
CA THR A 89 -8.39 -14.72 -11.29
C THR A 89 -8.38 -13.34 -11.97
N LEU A 90 -7.68 -12.36 -11.39
CA LEU A 90 -7.59 -11.02 -11.96
C LEU A 90 -6.87 -10.99 -13.32
N ILE A 91 -5.83 -11.81 -13.53
CA ILE A 91 -5.17 -11.93 -14.83
C ILE A 91 -6.14 -12.54 -15.86
N GLU A 92 -6.86 -13.60 -15.48
CA GLU A 92 -7.79 -14.31 -16.35
C GLU A 92 -8.95 -13.41 -16.79
N GLU A 93 -9.50 -12.61 -15.88
CA GLU A 93 -10.57 -11.65 -16.18
C GLU A 93 -10.10 -10.55 -17.14
N GLN A 94 -8.87 -10.06 -16.98
CA GLN A 94 -8.32 -8.96 -17.77
C GLN A 94 -7.81 -9.42 -19.14
N GLN A 95 -7.57 -10.73 -19.32
CA GLN A 95 -7.07 -11.35 -20.54
C GLN A 95 -5.76 -10.71 -21.07
N THR A 96 -4.99 -10.08 -20.19
CA THR A 96 -3.74 -9.38 -20.50
C THR A 96 -2.78 -9.41 -19.31
N ALA A 97 -1.48 -9.49 -19.59
CA ALA A 97 -0.42 -9.35 -18.60
C ALA A 97 0.72 -8.44 -19.13
N PRO A 98 1.33 -7.59 -18.30
CA PRO A 98 0.95 -7.34 -16.92
C PRO A 98 -0.35 -6.53 -16.82
N VAL A 99 -1.14 -6.79 -15.78
CA VAL A 99 -2.27 -5.95 -15.38
C VAL A 99 -1.84 -5.09 -14.19
N SER A 100 -2.22 -3.82 -14.17
CA SER A 100 -2.05 -2.94 -13.01
C SER A 100 -3.41 -2.43 -12.55
N LEU A 101 -3.76 -2.72 -11.31
CA LEU A 101 -5.06 -2.43 -10.71
C LEU A 101 -4.85 -1.64 -9.42
N TYR A 102 -5.68 -0.63 -9.19
CA TYR A 102 -5.86 -0.14 -7.83
C TYR A 102 -6.61 -1.22 -7.04
N VAL A 103 -6.14 -1.53 -5.84
CA VAL A 103 -6.74 -2.52 -4.96
C VAL A 103 -6.99 -1.99 -3.56
N GLU A 104 -8.08 -2.45 -2.96
CA GLU A 104 -8.35 -2.41 -1.52
C GLU A 104 -8.31 -3.85 -1.04
N ALA A 105 -7.41 -4.18 -0.11
CA ALA A 105 -7.12 -5.56 0.25
C ALA A 105 -6.88 -5.73 1.75
N TYR A 106 -7.18 -6.92 2.27
CA TYR A 106 -6.68 -7.38 3.56
C TYR A 106 -5.37 -8.14 3.37
N GLY A 107 -4.50 -8.02 4.36
CA GLY A 107 -3.19 -8.64 4.35
C GLY A 107 -2.21 -7.99 5.29
N GLU A 108 -1.04 -8.60 5.41
CA GLU A 108 0.01 -8.15 6.33
C GLU A 108 1.36 -7.98 5.63
N ARG A 109 2.20 -7.14 6.22
CA ARG A 109 3.58 -6.97 5.77
C ARG A 109 4.45 -8.03 6.42
N ALA A 110 5.17 -8.79 5.61
CA ALA A 110 6.14 -9.78 6.08
C ALA A 110 7.55 -9.42 5.59
N PRO A 111 8.60 -9.84 6.31
CA PRO A 111 9.97 -9.57 5.88
C PRO A 111 10.40 -10.61 4.82
N THR A 112 11.47 -10.35 4.07
CA THR A 112 11.81 -11.13 2.85
C THR A 112 12.76 -12.30 3.09
N GLU A 113 13.27 -12.52 4.31
CA GLU A 113 14.40 -13.42 4.57
C GLU A 113 14.12 -14.87 4.20
N GLU A 114 12.87 -15.32 4.33
CA GLU A 114 12.45 -16.69 4.05
C GLU A 114 12.07 -16.91 2.57
N MET A 115 12.08 -15.86 1.75
CA MET A 115 11.59 -15.88 0.36
C MET A 115 12.65 -15.30 -0.60
N PRO A 116 13.54 -16.14 -1.17
CA PRO A 116 14.59 -15.69 -2.08
C PRO A 116 14.10 -14.87 -3.28
N GLN A 117 12.89 -15.15 -3.78
CA GLN A 117 12.26 -14.45 -4.90
C GLN A 117 11.89 -13.00 -4.55
N ALA A 118 11.64 -12.71 -3.27
CA ALA A 118 11.31 -11.38 -2.77
C ALA A 118 12.55 -10.52 -2.47
N GLN A 119 13.77 -11.03 -2.70
CA GLN A 119 14.99 -10.25 -2.52
C GLN A 119 15.01 -9.04 -3.45
N GLY A 120 15.32 -7.86 -2.89
CA GLY A 120 15.34 -6.59 -3.62
C GLY A 120 14.04 -5.78 -3.50
N PHE A 121 13.01 -6.31 -2.84
CA PHE A 121 11.85 -5.56 -2.41
C PHE A 121 11.99 -5.11 -0.96
N ASP A 122 11.24 -4.08 -0.58
CA ASP A 122 11.26 -3.52 0.77
C ASP A 122 10.62 -4.46 1.82
N GLY A 123 9.88 -5.45 1.34
CA GLY A 123 9.12 -6.40 2.14
C GLY A 123 8.24 -7.26 1.23
N MET A 124 7.46 -8.14 1.86
CA MET A 124 6.35 -8.84 1.22
C MET A 124 5.02 -8.29 1.71
N PHE A 125 4.02 -8.30 0.83
CA PHE A 125 2.62 -8.17 1.18
C PHE A 125 1.98 -9.55 1.07
N VAL A 126 1.63 -10.13 2.21
CA VAL A 126 0.90 -11.39 2.30
C VAL A 126 -0.58 -11.06 2.08
N LEU A 127 -1.06 -11.29 0.87
CA LEU A 127 -2.43 -10.99 0.47
C LEU A 127 -3.37 -12.05 1.04
N GLU A 128 -4.37 -11.61 1.81
CA GLU A 128 -5.39 -12.48 2.40
C GLU A 128 -6.72 -12.38 1.64
N ASP A 129 -7.10 -11.18 1.19
CA ASP A 129 -8.35 -10.96 0.46
C ASP A 129 -8.31 -9.67 -0.38
N ILE A 130 -9.08 -9.62 -1.47
CA ILE A 130 -9.27 -8.42 -2.30
C ILE A 130 -10.72 -7.96 -2.17
N LEU A 131 -10.91 -6.82 -1.52
CA LEU A 131 -12.22 -6.20 -1.31
C LEU A 131 -12.69 -5.42 -2.54
N TYR A 132 -11.74 -4.86 -3.27
CA TYR A 132 -12.00 -4.09 -4.47
C TYR A 132 -10.77 -4.11 -5.38
N ALA A 133 -11.00 -4.23 -6.69
CA ALA A 133 -10.00 -4.03 -7.72
C ALA A 133 -10.59 -3.17 -8.84
N GLY A 134 -9.85 -2.17 -9.30
CA GLY A 134 -10.31 -1.27 -10.36
C GLY A 134 -9.16 -0.80 -11.25
N VAL A 135 -9.46 -0.56 -12.52
CA VAL A 135 -8.49 -0.02 -13.47
C VAL A 135 -8.13 1.42 -13.05
N PRO A 136 -6.85 1.79 -12.87
CA PRO A 136 -6.46 3.10 -12.34
C PRO A 136 -6.99 4.30 -13.14
N SER A 137 -7.30 4.14 -14.44
CA SER A 137 -7.90 5.21 -15.26
C SER A 137 -9.40 5.41 -15.05
N GLU A 138 -10.07 4.44 -14.41
CA GLU A 138 -11.53 4.42 -14.21
C GLU A 138 -11.91 4.72 -12.75
N VAL A 139 -10.92 4.72 -11.85
CA VAL A 139 -11.11 4.97 -10.42
C VAL A 139 -10.21 6.08 -9.94
N ARG A 140 -10.60 6.79 -8.88
CA ARG A 140 -9.70 7.77 -8.24
C ARG A 140 -8.47 7.11 -7.59
N GLY A 141 -8.54 5.81 -7.31
CA GLY A 141 -7.43 5.02 -6.79
C GLY A 141 -6.80 5.64 -5.55
N CYS A 142 -5.48 5.82 -5.56
CA CYS A 142 -4.73 6.42 -4.45
C CYS A 142 -5.05 7.89 -4.18
N ASP A 143 -5.62 8.63 -5.15
CA ASP A 143 -6.04 10.02 -4.94
C ASP A 143 -7.36 10.14 -4.16
N ALA A 144 -8.07 9.02 -3.95
CA ALA A 144 -9.24 9.02 -3.08
C ALA A 144 -8.82 9.20 -1.61
N PRO A 145 -9.63 9.91 -0.80
CA PRO A 145 -9.39 10.01 0.65
C PRO A 145 -9.41 8.64 1.30
N ALA A 146 -8.83 8.54 2.50
CA ALA A 146 -8.91 7.31 3.30
C ALA A 146 -10.38 6.90 3.49
N PRO A 147 -10.71 5.61 3.33
CA PRO A 147 -12.03 5.07 3.61
C PRO A 147 -12.53 5.47 5.00
N THR A 148 -13.75 6.00 5.08
CA THR A 148 -14.47 6.25 6.34
C THR A 148 -15.65 5.30 6.53
N TYR A 149 -15.88 4.40 5.58
CA TYR A 149 -16.94 3.40 5.65
C TYR A 149 -16.51 2.18 6.46
N VAL A 150 -17.49 1.54 7.08
CA VAL A 150 -17.35 0.24 7.72
C VAL A 150 -17.61 -0.88 6.71
N VAL A 151 -18.56 -0.67 5.79
CA VAL A 151 -18.87 -1.59 4.70
C VAL A 151 -19.05 -0.82 3.41
N LEU A 152 -18.49 -1.32 2.31
CA LEU A 152 -18.77 -0.82 0.97
C LEU A 152 -19.09 -1.98 0.05
N ALA A 153 -20.32 -2.01 -0.44
CA ALA A 153 -20.76 -2.94 -1.46
C ALA A 153 -20.88 -2.21 -2.79
N ARG A 154 -20.50 -2.87 -3.88
CA ARG A 154 -20.58 -2.33 -5.25
C ARG A 154 -21.15 -3.39 -6.17
N GLY A 155 -22.02 -2.98 -7.09
CA GLY A 155 -22.53 -3.84 -8.15
C GLY A 155 -21.99 -3.42 -9.51
N ASN A 156 -21.66 -4.42 -10.34
CA ASN A 156 -21.39 -4.21 -11.75
C ASN A 156 -22.68 -4.47 -12.55
N GLU A 157 -23.17 -3.44 -13.23
CA GLU A 157 -24.38 -3.41 -14.08
C GLU A 157 -25.71 -3.95 -13.46
N PRO A 158 -26.70 -3.05 -13.15
CA PRO A 158 -26.53 -1.60 -13.13
C PRO A 158 -25.45 -1.24 -12.12
N PHE A 159 -24.64 -0.23 -12.44
CA PHE A 159 -23.64 0.26 -11.49
C PHE A 159 -24.37 0.72 -10.24
N TRP A 160 -23.94 0.31 -9.06
CA TRP A 160 -24.45 0.85 -7.80
C TRP A 160 -23.40 0.71 -6.72
N SER A 161 -23.52 1.50 -5.66
CA SER A 161 -22.75 1.30 -4.44
C SER A 161 -23.59 1.56 -3.20
N ALA A 162 -23.40 0.73 -2.17
CA ALA A 162 -23.94 0.95 -0.84
C ALA A 162 -22.78 1.13 0.14
N GLU A 163 -22.70 2.31 0.75
CA GLU A 163 -21.69 2.66 1.73
C GLU A 163 -22.35 2.73 3.11
N VAL A 164 -21.84 1.95 4.06
CA VAL A 164 -22.26 2.00 5.46
C VAL A 164 -21.18 2.71 6.25
N ARG A 165 -21.54 3.79 6.91
CA ARG A 165 -20.74 4.51 7.90
C ARG A 165 -21.36 4.32 9.28
N ASP A 166 -20.71 4.84 10.31
CA ASP A 166 -21.21 4.77 11.67
C ASP A 166 -22.55 5.52 11.85
N ASP A 167 -22.74 6.60 11.08
CA ASP A 167 -23.85 7.56 11.22
C ASP A 167 -24.79 7.63 10.01
N GLU A 168 -24.48 6.96 8.90
CA GLU A 168 -25.29 6.99 7.69
C GLU A 168 -25.13 5.72 6.82
N VAL A 169 -26.14 5.45 6.00
CA VAL A 169 -26.05 4.52 4.88
C VAL A 169 -26.36 5.26 3.60
N ILE A 170 -25.40 5.27 2.67
CA ILE A 170 -25.52 5.96 1.39
C ILE A 170 -25.64 4.94 0.25
N TRP A 171 -26.71 5.03 -0.52
CA TRP A 171 -26.86 4.30 -1.78
C TRP A 171 -26.64 5.22 -2.98
N ARG A 172 -25.83 4.78 -3.93
CA ARG A 172 -25.55 5.52 -5.17
C ARG A 172 -25.88 4.66 -6.38
N GLN A 173 -26.48 5.29 -7.39
CA GLN A 173 -26.90 4.64 -8.62
C GLN A 173 -26.91 5.64 -9.82
N PRO A 174 -26.89 5.16 -11.07
CA PRO A 174 -26.93 5.99 -12.27
C PRO A 174 -28.21 6.81 -12.42
N ASP A 175 -29.35 6.20 -12.11
CA ASP A 175 -30.67 6.78 -12.32
C ASP A 175 -31.09 7.66 -11.14
N ALA A 176 -31.95 8.65 -11.39
CA ALA A 176 -32.40 9.55 -10.33
C ALA A 176 -33.32 8.82 -9.32
N PRO A 177 -33.14 9.06 -8.00
CA PRO A 177 -32.09 9.87 -7.39
C PRO A 177 -30.72 9.16 -7.43
N GLN A 178 -29.68 9.92 -7.79
CA GLN A 178 -28.32 9.37 -7.98
C GLN A 178 -27.62 9.00 -6.66
N GLU A 179 -28.06 9.64 -5.57
CA GLU A 179 -27.61 9.38 -4.21
C GLU A 179 -28.83 9.42 -3.29
N ILE A 180 -28.93 8.44 -2.41
CA ILE A 180 -29.96 8.32 -1.38
C ILE A 180 -29.23 8.13 -0.06
N ASP A 181 -29.43 9.06 0.87
CA ASP A 181 -28.99 8.94 2.26
C ASP A 181 -30.16 8.38 3.08
N PHE A 182 -29.96 7.22 3.69
CA PHE A 182 -30.97 6.56 4.52
C PHE A 182 -30.87 6.93 6.01
N GLY A 183 -29.84 7.68 6.41
CA GLY A 183 -29.53 8.02 7.80
C GLY A 183 -28.88 6.88 8.59
N GLU A 184 -28.84 7.04 9.91
CA GLU A 184 -28.08 6.18 10.84
C GLU A 184 -28.54 4.71 10.79
N PRO A 185 -27.63 3.75 10.54
CA PRO A 185 -27.98 2.34 10.55
C PRO A 185 -28.18 1.80 11.96
N GLN A 186 -29.13 0.86 12.09
CA GLN A 186 -29.16 -0.03 13.24
C GLN A 186 -28.15 -1.16 13.06
N THR A 187 -27.20 -1.25 14.00
CA THR A 187 -26.21 -2.34 14.05
C THR A 187 -26.73 -3.49 14.92
N ILE A 188 -26.90 -4.66 14.31
CA ILE A 188 -27.40 -5.88 14.94
C ILE A 188 -26.32 -6.94 14.89
N ASN A 189 -25.83 -7.37 16.06
CA ASN A 189 -24.93 -8.51 16.19
C ASN A 189 -25.76 -9.80 16.22
N ALA A 190 -25.62 -10.66 15.22
CA ALA A 190 -26.36 -11.92 15.12
C ALA A 190 -25.44 -13.06 14.67
N GLU A 191 -25.29 -14.09 15.53
CA GLU A 191 -24.68 -15.38 15.18
C GLU A 191 -23.30 -15.31 14.49
N GLY A 192 -22.43 -14.40 14.95
CA GLY A 192 -21.09 -14.22 14.37
C GLY A 192 -21.04 -13.32 13.13
N ALA A 193 -22.18 -12.73 12.73
CA ALA A 193 -22.27 -11.71 11.71
C ALA A 193 -22.74 -10.37 12.30
N VAL A 194 -22.33 -9.28 11.65
CA VAL A 194 -22.83 -7.93 11.91
C VAL A 194 -23.79 -7.57 10.78
N ARG A 195 -25.01 -7.17 11.12
CA ARG A 195 -26.01 -6.68 10.18
C ARG A 195 -26.21 -5.19 10.41
N TYR A 196 -26.14 -4.42 9.33
CA TYR A 196 -26.56 -3.02 9.29
C TYR A 196 -27.94 -2.94 8.63
N ALA A 197 -28.89 -2.27 9.26
CA ALA A 197 -30.25 -2.13 8.75
C ALA A 197 -30.73 -0.69 8.86
N VAL A 198 -31.32 -0.18 7.79
CA VAL A 198 -31.91 1.16 7.73
C VAL A 198 -33.19 1.10 6.90
N SER A 199 -34.16 1.95 7.20
CA SER A 199 -35.42 2.00 6.47
C SER A 199 -35.96 3.42 6.46
N THR A 200 -36.20 3.96 5.26
CA THR A 200 -36.86 5.26 5.06
C THR A 200 -38.21 5.04 4.40
N GLY A 201 -39.25 5.75 4.86
CA GLY A 201 -40.59 5.67 4.26
C GLY A 201 -40.73 6.39 2.91
N GLU A 202 -39.67 6.99 2.38
CA GLU A 202 -39.70 7.88 1.19
C GLU A 202 -39.24 7.21 -0.12
N HIS A 203 -38.76 5.96 -0.06
CA HIS A 203 -38.16 5.25 -1.21
C HIS A 203 -38.59 3.78 -1.30
N GLU A 204 -39.91 3.53 -1.22
CA GLU A 204 -40.55 2.19 -1.41
C GLU A 204 -41.06 1.98 -2.84
#